data_AF-A2R1T1-F1
#
_entry.id   AF-A2R1T1-F1
#
_cell.length_a   1.000
_cell.length_b   1.000
_cell.length_c   1.000
_cell.angle_alpha   90.00
_cell.angle_beta   90.00
_cell.angle_gamma   90.00
#
_symmetry.space_group_name_H-M   'P 1'
#
loop_
_entity.id
_entity.type
_entity.pdbx_description
1 polymer ?
#
loop_
_entity_poly.entity_id
_entity_poly.type
_entity_poly.pdbx_seq_one_letter_code
_entity_poly.pdbx_strand_id
1 'polypeptide(L)'
;DEDEEPRENPFNSLELQFQHPPSILNTAVTERGANFSQGQRQCLCLARAILRRPKILVLDEATSAIDKPTDAVIQKSIRAEFGHNDSTLLVIAHRISTIVDFDRVLVLDAGRAIEYGTPRELIANRNGVFRSLVESSVERDELLETMHAAGP
;
A
#
# COMPACT_ATOMS: atom_id res chain seq x y z
N ASP A 1 28.80 -12.02 -21.62
CA ASP A 1 27.91 -10.92 -21.23
C ASP A 1 26.52 -11.45 -20.94
N GLU A 2 26.39 -12.25 -19.90
CA GLU A 2 25.10 -12.80 -19.44
C GLU A 2 25.16 -13.00 -17.92
N ASP A 3 25.08 -11.90 -17.18
CA ASP A 3 24.84 -11.89 -15.73
C ASP A 3 23.76 -10.82 -15.46
N GLU A 4 22.55 -11.06 -15.95
CA GLU A 4 21.37 -10.31 -15.49
C GLU A 4 20.58 -11.27 -14.60
N GLU A 5 20.74 -11.12 -13.28
CA GLU A 5 19.94 -11.88 -12.31
C GLU A 5 18.45 -11.71 -12.63
N PRO A 6 17.66 -12.80 -12.64
CA PRO A 6 16.24 -12.70 -12.94
C PRO A 6 15.59 -11.85 -11.85
N ARG A 7 15.06 -10.68 -12.24
CA ARG A 7 14.26 -9.83 -11.36
C ARG A 7 13.15 -10.68 -10.75
N GLU A 8 13.23 -10.96 -9.45
CA GLU A 8 12.19 -11.68 -8.73
C GLU A 8 10.86 -11.01 -8.98
N ASN A 9 9.94 -11.74 -9.61
CA ASN A 9 8.59 -11.27 -9.82
C ASN A 9 7.92 -11.20 -8.44
N PRO A 10 7.57 -10.00 -7.91
CA PRO A 10 6.96 -9.88 -6.60
C PRO A 10 5.60 -10.60 -6.52
N PHE A 11 5.00 -10.94 -7.66
CA PHE A 11 3.79 -11.74 -7.73
C PHE A 11 4.01 -13.23 -7.41
N ASN A 12 5.23 -13.78 -7.47
CA ASN A 12 5.51 -15.18 -7.08
C ASN A 12 5.18 -15.43 -5.60
N SER A 13 5.42 -14.44 -4.74
CA SER A 13 5.10 -14.53 -3.30
C SER A 13 3.59 -14.55 -3.04
N LEU A 14 2.80 -13.87 -3.90
CA LEU A 14 1.34 -13.95 -3.89
C LEU A 14 0.84 -15.28 -4.46
N GLU A 15 1.44 -15.79 -5.54
CA GLU A 15 1.12 -17.12 -6.10
C GLU A 15 1.37 -18.25 -5.09
N LEU A 16 2.37 -18.13 -4.22
CA LEU A 16 2.68 -19.11 -3.18
C LEU A 16 1.62 -19.16 -2.06
N GLN A 17 0.98 -18.05 -1.72
CA GLN A 17 -0.13 -18.04 -0.75
C GLN A 17 -1.46 -18.51 -1.37
N PHE A 18 -1.62 -18.29 -2.67
CA PHE A 18 -2.78 -18.68 -3.44
C PHE A 18 -2.40 -19.83 -4.37
N GLN A 19 -2.13 -21.03 -3.82
CA GLN A 19 -2.03 -22.27 -4.62
C GLN A 19 -3.36 -22.52 -5.35
N HIS A 20 -3.56 -21.85 -6.48
CA HIS A 20 -4.86 -21.80 -7.13
C HIS A 20 -4.73 -22.20 -8.59
N PRO A 21 -5.15 -23.43 -8.93
CA PRO A 21 -5.29 -23.83 -10.32
C PRO A 21 -6.27 -22.89 -11.07
N PRO A 22 -6.21 -22.84 -12.41
CA PRO A 22 -7.07 -21.99 -13.25
C PRO A 22 -8.58 -22.10 -12.98
N SER A 23 -9.02 -23.12 -12.25
CA SER A 23 -10.40 -23.30 -11.78
C SER A 23 -10.87 -22.22 -10.80
N ILE A 24 -9.98 -21.48 -10.12
CA ILE A 24 -10.43 -20.50 -9.11
C ILE A 24 -11.23 -19.34 -9.69
N LEU A 25 -10.92 -18.92 -10.93
CA LEU A 25 -11.65 -17.84 -11.61
C LEU A 25 -13.11 -18.21 -11.91
N ASN A 26 -13.43 -19.50 -11.94
CA ASN A 26 -14.78 -20.02 -12.13
C ASN A 26 -15.51 -20.32 -10.81
N THR A 27 -14.90 -20.01 -9.66
CA THR A 27 -15.51 -20.23 -8.35
C THR A 27 -16.71 -19.32 -8.17
N ALA A 28 -17.86 -19.90 -7.84
CA ALA A 28 -19.05 -19.12 -7.53
C ALA A 28 -18.84 -18.29 -6.25
N VAL A 29 -19.22 -17.01 -6.31
CA VAL A 29 -19.31 -16.14 -5.13
C VAL A 29 -20.67 -16.38 -4.48
N THR A 30 -20.70 -16.87 -3.24
CA THR A 30 -21.97 -17.06 -2.51
C THR A 30 -22.49 -15.72 -1.99
N GLU A 31 -23.70 -15.71 -1.40
CA GLU A 31 -24.31 -14.48 -0.88
C GLU A 31 -23.33 -13.69 0.00
N ARG A 32 -23.13 -12.41 -0.35
CA ARG A 32 -22.18 -11.49 0.32
C ARG A 32 -20.72 -12.02 0.40
N GLY A 33 -20.35 -12.97 -0.45
CA GLY A 33 -19.05 -13.62 -0.47
C GLY A 33 -18.76 -14.45 0.78
N ALA A 34 -19.80 -15.07 1.37
CA ALA A 34 -19.67 -15.85 2.62
C ALA A 34 -18.70 -17.04 2.52
N ASN A 35 -18.39 -17.50 1.30
CA ASN A 35 -17.40 -18.56 1.04
C ASN A 35 -15.94 -18.06 1.04
N PHE A 36 -15.68 -16.77 1.29
CA PHE A 36 -14.35 -16.19 1.34
C PHE A 36 -14.01 -15.66 2.74
N SER A 37 -12.73 -15.75 3.11
CA SER A 37 -12.21 -15.04 4.28
C SER A 37 -12.33 -13.52 4.10
N GLN A 38 -12.20 -12.77 5.20
CA GLN A 38 -12.20 -11.30 5.12
C GLN A 38 -11.08 -10.76 4.23
N GLY A 39 -9.85 -11.28 4.37
CA GLY A 39 -8.71 -10.90 3.53
C GLY A 39 -8.93 -11.26 2.05
N GLN A 40 -9.53 -12.41 1.75
CA GLN A 40 -9.88 -12.78 0.37
C GLN A 40 -10.91 -11.82 -0.25
N ARG A 41 -11.93 -11.41 0.52
CA ARG A 41 -12.91 -10.42 0.06
C ARG A 41 -12.26 -9.05 -0.17
N GLN A 42 -11.36 -8.62 0.70
CA GLN A 42 -10.60 -7.38 0.52
C GLN A 42 -9.72 -7.43 -0.74
N CYS A 43 -8.96 -8.52 -0.93
CA CYS A 43 -8.14 -8.72 -2.11
C CYS A 43 -8.98 -8.71 -3.40
N LEU A 44 -10.13 -9.39 -3.41
CA LEU A 44 -11.05 -9.37 -4.55
C LEU A 44 -11.63 -7.97 -4.82
N CYS A 45 -12.03 -7.24 -3.78
CA CYS A 45 -12.49 -5.85 -3.90
C CYS A 45 -11.41 -4.94 -4.47
N LEU A 46 -10.18 -5.09 -3.98
CA LEU A 46 -9.03 -4.33 -4.44
C LEU A 46 -8.71 -4.66 -5.91
N ALA A 47 -8.62 -5.94 -6.27
CA ALA A 47 -8.40 -6.37 -7.66
C ALA A 47 -9.45 -5.76 -8.60
N ARG A 48 -10.72 -5.75 -8.20
CA ARG A 48 -11.80 -5.08 -8.95
C ARG A 48 -11.60 -3.58 -9.09
N ALA A 49 -11.08 -2.91 -8.07
CA ALA A 49 -10.80 -1.47 -8.12
C ALA A 49 -9.62 -1.16 -9.05
N ILE A 50 -8.55 -1.96 -8.98
CA ILE A 50 -7.35 -1.80 -9.82
C ILE A 50 -7.68 -2.03 -11.29
N LEU A 51 -8.38 -3.12 -11.62
CA LEU A 51 -8.76 -3.47 -13.00
C LEU A 51 -9.60 -2.40 -13.72
N ARG A 52 -10.31 -1.54 -12.97
CA ARG A 52 -11.10 -0.44 -13.53
C ARG A 52 -10.24 0.73 -14.01
N ARG A 53 -8.96 0.81 -13.62
CA ARG A 53 -8.04 1.93 -13.90
C ARG A 53 -8.69 3.30 -13.69
N PRO A 54 -9.22 3.59 -12.48
CA PRO A 54 -9.90 4.84 -12.22
C PRO A 54 -8.91 6.00 -12.18
N LYS A 55 -9.32 7.19 -12.64
CA LYS A 55 -8.52 8.42 -12.51
C LYS A 55 -8.25 8.83 -11.06
N ILE A 56 -9.09 8.40 -10.13
CA ILE A 56 -8.93 8.60 -8.70
C ILE A 56 -9.22 7.27 -8.00
N LEU A 57 -8.25 6.76 -7.24
CA LEU A 57 -8.38 5.57 -6.41
C LEU A 57 -8.29 5.97 -4.93
N VAL A 58 -9.32 5.64 -4.16
CA VAL A 58 -9.34 5.86 -2.71
C VAL A 58 -9.25 4.51 -2.01
N LEU A 59 -8.28 4.35 -1.12
CA LEU A 59 -8.07 3.14 -0.32
C LEU A 59 -8.22 3.48 1.16
N ASP A 60 -9.29 2.98 1.76
CA ASP A 60 -9.58 3.13 3.19
C ASP A 60 -9.44 1.78 3.88
N GLU A 61 -8.38 1.60 4.67
CA GLU A 61 -8.06 0.34 5.36
C GLU A 61 -8.13 -0.91 4.45
N ALA A 62 -7.85 -0.76 3.15
CA ALA A 62 -8.19 -1.76 2.13
C ALA A 62 -7.46 -3.11 2.31
N THR A 63 -6.44 -3.16 3.15
CA THR A 63 -5.59 -4.34 3.42
C THR A 63 -5.56 -4.73 4.91
N SER A 64 -6.48 -4.23 5.73
CA SER A 64 -6.47 -4.43 7.19
C SER A 64 -6.60 -5.90 7.65
N ALA A 65 -7.20 -6.77 6.83
CA ALA A 65 -7.36 -8.20 7.10
C ALA A 65 -6.39 -9.07 6.30
N ILE A 66 -5.32 -8.48 5.77
CA ILE A 66 -4.28 -9.14 4.98
C ILE A 66 -2.99 -9.20 5.82
N ASP A 67 -2.23 -10.28 5.72
CA ASP A 67 -0.95 -10.43 6.40
C ASP A 67 0.11 -9.46 5.86
N LYS A 68 1.07 -9.08 6.70
CA LYS A 68 2.09 -8.05 6.36
C LYS A 68 2.88 -8.33 5.06
N PRO A 69 3.36 -9.57 4.80
CA PRO A 69 4.04 -9.88 3.54
C PRO A 69 3.17 -9.60 2.32
N THR A 70 1.93 -10.06 2.35
CA THR A 70 0.97 -9.92 1.25
C THR A 70 0.53 -8.48 1.03
N ASP A 71 0.30 -7.75 2.11
CA ASP A 71 0.04 -6.30 2.07
C ASP A 71 1.20 -5.57 1.38
N ALA A 72 2.46 -5.87 1.72
CA ALA A 72 3.62 -5.24 1.10
C ALA A 72 3.67 -5.47 -0.42
N VAL A 73 3.38 -6.70 -0.88
CA VAL A 73 3.30 -6.99 -2.33
C VAL A 73 2.17 -6.20 -2.98
N ILE A 74 0.99 -6.19 -2.35
CA ILE A 74 -0.18 -5.45 -2.84
C ILE A 74 0.14 -3.96 -3.00
N GLN A 75 0.73 -3.32 -1.99
CA GLN A 75 1.09 -1.91 -2.02
C GLN A 75 2.10 -1.62 -3.16
N LYS A 76 3.12 -2.48 -3.31
CA LYS A 76 4.09 -2.38 -4.41
C LYS A 76 3.42 -2.49 -5.77
N SER A 77 2.45 -3.39 -5.94
CA SER A 77 1.71 -3.54 -7.20
C SER A 77 0.82 -2.33 -7.52
N ILE A 78 0.10 -1.79 -6.53
CA ILE A 78 -0.70 -0.56 -6.69
C ILE A 78 0.21 0.59 -7.11
N ARG A 79 1.36 0.73 -6.45
CA ARG A 79 2.36 1.76 -6.79
C ARG A 79 2.91 1.62 -8.19
N ALA A 80 3.24 0.41 -8.63
CA ALA A 80 3.74 0.17 -9.98
C ALA A 80 2.68 0.47 -11.05
N GLU A 81 1.42 0.08 -10.82
CA GLU A 81 0.35 0.28 -11.81
C GLU A 81 -0.13 1.74 -11.88
N PHE A 82 -0.14 2.46 -10.76
CA PHE A 82 -0.67 3.83 -10.68
C PHE A 82 0.40 4.93 -10.57
N GLY A 83 1.67 4.58 -10.39
CA GLY A 83 2.79 5.52 -10.21
C GLY A 83 3.24 6.26 -11.46
N HIS A 84 2.68 5.94 -12.64
CA HIS A 84 3.06 6.54 -13.92
C HIS A 84 2.15 7.73 -14.35
N ASN A 85 1.67 8.53 -13.39
CA ASN A 85 0.92 9.80 -13.60
C ASN A 85 -0.48 9.71 -14.23
N ASP A 86 -1.04 8.52 -14.43
CA ASP A 86 -2.37 8.38 -15.05
C ASP A 86 -3.55 8.41 -14.06
N SER A 87 -3.28 8.33 -12.75
CA SER A 87 -4.29 8.27 -11.69
C SER A 87 -3.80 8.90 -10.38
N THR A 88 -4.72 9.51 -9.62
CA THR A 88 -4.47 10.01 -8.27
C THR A 88 -4.82 8.94 -7.23
N LEU A 89 -3.89 8.66 -6.33
CA LEU A 89 -4.07 7.69 -5.25
C LEU A 89 -4.22 8.42 -3.90
N LEU A 90 -5.35 8.21 -3.23
CA LEU A 90 -5.61 8.69 -1.87
C LEU A 90 -5.71 7.50 -0.93
N VAL A 91 -4.82 7.40 0.05
CA VAL A 91 -4.79 6.26 0.99
C VAL A 91 -4.90 6.74 2.41
N ILE A 92 -5.81 6.11 3.15
CA ILE A 92 -5.91 6.22 4.60
C ILE A 92 -5.08 5.09 5.19
N ALA A 93 -3.90 5.45 5.70
CA ALA A 93 -2.92 4.49 6.18
C ALA A 93 -3.00 4.32 7.70
N HIS A 94 -3.02 3.06 8.15
CA HIS A 94 -2.88 2.69 9.56
C HIS A 94 -1.46 2.24 9.91
N ARG A 95 -0.58 2.16 8.89
CA ARG A 95 0.84 1.79 9.03
C ARG A 95 1.69 2.88 8.42
N ILE A 96 2.64 3.40 9.20
CA ILE A 96 3.56 4.46 8.76
C ILE A 96 4.42 3.99 7.59
N SER A 97 4.78 2.69 7.52
CA SER A 97 5.53 2.09 6.41
C SER A 97 4.87 2.24 5.05
N THR A 98 3.55 2.39 5.00
CA THR A 98 2.86 2.64 3.72
C THR A 98 2.98 4.10 3.29
N ILE A 99 3.24 5.03 4.23
CA ILE A 99 3.15 6.48 4.02
C ILE A 99 4.43 7.08 3.42
N VAL A 100 5.58 6.47 3.67
CA VAL A 100 6.90 7.06 3.36
C VAL A 100 7.17 7.30 1.88
N ASP A 101 6.53 6.51 1.02
CA ASP A 101 6.70 6.57 -0.43
C ASP A 101 5.64 7.43 -1.13
N PHE A 102 4.83 8.20 -0.39
CA PHE A 102 3.78 9.06 -0.99
C PHE A 102 4.34 10.44 -1.34
N ASP A 103 3.85 11.00 -2.44
CA ASP A 103 4.23 12.35 -2.90
C ASP A 103 3.89 13.43 -1.85
N ARG A 104 2.78 13.24 -1.14
CA ARG A 104 2.25 14.13 -0.11
C ARG A 104 1.54 13.35 0.99
N VAL A 105 1.64 13.86 2.20
CA VAL A 105 1.00 13.32 3.41
C VAL A 105 0.17 14.42 4.05
N LEU A 106 -1.02 14.05 4.50
CA LEU A 106 -1.94 14.89 5.26
C LEU A 106 -2.13 14.29 6.65
N VAL A 107 -1.77 15.02 7.70
CA VAL A 107 -2.06 14.62 9.08
C VAL A 107 -3.34 15.30 9.54
N LEU A 108 -4.30 14.48 9.96
CA LEU A 108 -5.58 14.93 10.50
C LEU A 108 -5.58 14.74 12.03
N ASP A 109 -5.97 15.79 12.75
CA ASP A 109 -6.24 15.74 14.20
C ASP A 109 -7.52 16.53 14.53
N ALA A 110 -8.38 15.93 15.35
CA ALA A 110 -9.68 16.48 15.76
C ALA A 110 -10.50 17.09 14.58
N GLY A 111 -10.51 16.42 13.43
CA GLY A 111 -11.24 16.85 12.24
C GLY A 111 -10.60 18.01 11.46
N ARG A 112 -9.34 18.36 11.76
CA ARG A 112 -8.59 19.42 11.07
C ARG A 112 -7.31 18.88 10.45
N ALA A 113 -6.95 19.41 9.29
CA ALA A 113 -5.63 19.25 8.71
C ALA A 113 -4.62 20.06 9.53
N ILE A 114 -3.76 19.37 10.27
CA ILE A 114 -2.75 20.02 11.12
C ILE A 114 -1.38 20.10 10.44
N GLU A 115 -1.08 19.15 9.55
CA GLU A 115 0.15 19.13 8.76
C GLU A 115 -0.13 18.61 7.35
N TYR A 116 0.55 19.19 6.36
CA TYR A 116 0.49 18.78 4.98
C TYR A 116 1.81 19.09 4.28
N GLY A 117 2.39 18.10 3.60
CA GLY A 117 3.66 18.26 2.91
C GLY A 117 4.21 16.95 2.38
N THR A 118 5.42 16.97 1.84
CA THR A 118 6.18 15.74 1.57
C THR A 118 6.54 15.03 2.89
N PRO A 119 6.71 13.70 2.89
CA PRO A 119 7.24 12.98 4.05
C PRO A 119 8.54 13.62 4.60
N ARG A 120 9.41 14.11 3.71
CA ARG A 120 10.69 14.77 4.05
C ARG A 120 10.51 16.12 4.75
N GLU A 121 9.58 16.96 4.28
CA GLU A 121 9.29 18.24 4.94
C GLU A 121 8.69 18.00 6.34
N LEU A 122 7.78 17.02 6.44
CA LEU A 122 7.09 16.72 7.69
C LEU A 122 8.03 16.12 8.76
N ILE A 123 8.97 15.25 8.36
CA ILE A 123 9.95 14.69 9.31
C ILE A 123 10.98 15.73 9.81
N ALA A 124 11.27 16.74 8.98
CA ALA A 124 12.19 17.83 9.35
C ALA A 124 11.60 18.75 10.44
N ASN A 125 10.28 18.80 10.58
CA ASN A 125 9.61 19.55 11.64
C ASN A 125 9.81 18.87 13.00
N ARG A 126 10.72 19.41 13.82
CA ARG A 126 11.06 18.85 15.15
C ARG A 126 9.87 18.74 16.11
N ASN A 127 8.85 19.57 15.93
CA ASN A 127 7.65 19.59 16.77
C ASN A 127 6.41 19.07 16.02
N GLY A 128 6.61 18.39 14.88
CA GLY A 128 5.51 17.85 14.07
C GLY A 128 4.97 16.53 14.64
N VAL A 129 3.65 16.37 14.59
CA VAL A 129 2.93 15.14 14.89
C VAL A 129 3.35 14.02 13.94
N PHE A 130 3.55 14.32 12.65
CA PHE A 130 4.04 13.30 11.71
C PHE A 130 5.37 12.69 12.17
N ARG A 131 6.31 13.54 12.59
CA ARG A 131 7.59 13.11 13.14
C ARG A 131 7.43 12.27 14.39
N SER A 132 6.59 12.70 15.34
CA SER A 132 6.34 11.92 16.57
C SER A 132 5.76 10.54 16.26
N LEU A 133 4.87 10.43 15.25
CA LEU A 133 4.33 9.15 14.81
C LEU A 133 5.43 8.24 14.25
N VAL A 134 6.33 8.77 13.42
CA VAL A 134 7.48 8.01 12.87
C VAL A 134 8.44 7.59 13.97
N GLU A 135 8.78 8.47 14.91
CA GLU A 135 9.67 8.18 16.04
C GLU A 135 9.10 7.13 16.99
N SER A 136 7.76 7.02 17.09
CA SER A 136 7.07 5.99 17.88
C SER A 136 6.95 4.63 17.17
N SER A 137 7.25 4.56 15.88
CA SER A 137 7.16 3.33 15.09
C SER A 137 8.31 2.38 15.41
N VAL A 138 8.02 1.07 15.46
CA VAL A 138 9.03 0.01 15.62
C VAL A 138 9.98 -0.03 14.41
N GLU A 139 9.50 0.41 13.24
CA GLU A 139 10.22 0.40 11.96
C GLU A 139 10.98 1.72 11.71
N ARG A 140 11.21 2.56 12.75
CA ARG A 140 11.74 3.93 12.62
C ARG A 140 12.97 4.05 11.70
N ASP A 141 13.98 3.21 11.91
CA ASP A 141 15.26 3.36 11.22
C ASP A 141 15.11 3.08 9.71
N GLU A 142 14.34 2.05 9.34
CA GLU A 142 13.99 1.75 7.95
C GLU A 142 13.20 2.89 7.30
N LEU A 143 12.22 3.46 8.03
CA LEU A 143 11.41 4.56 7.53
C LEU A 143 12.24 5.82 7.24
N LEU A 144 13.21 6.12 8.10
CA LEU A 144 14.11 7.26 7.90
C LEU A 144 15.01 7.04 6.70
N GLU A 145 15.56 5.83 6.52
CA GLU A 145 16.35 5.48 5.34
C GLU A 145 15.54 5.65 4.05
N THR A 146 14.31 5.14 3.99
CA THR A 146 13.43 5.28 2.82
C THR A 146 13.14 6.75 2.51
N MET A 147 12.82 7.57 3.52
CA MET A 147 12.56 9.01 3.34
C MET A 147 13.80 9.79 2.89
N HIS A 148 15.00 9.33 3.21
CA HIS A 148 16.26 9.92 2.74
C HIS A 148 16.66 9.45 1.34
N ALA A 149 16.32 8.21 0.98
CA ALA A 149 16.59 7.60 -0.32
C ALA A 149 15.60 8.01 -1.42
N ALA A 150 14.37 8.38 -1.07
CA ALA A 150 13.40 8.99 -1.97
C ALA A 150 13.91 10.38 -2.42
N GLY A 151 14.70 10.38 -3.51
CA GLY A 151 15.11 11.58 -4.24
C GLY A 151 13.94 12.24 -4.99
N PRO A 152 14.14 13.46 -5.54
CA PRO A 152 13.09 14.21 -6.24
C PRO A 152 12.56 13.51 -7.49
#